data_AF-A0A348AH88-F1
#
_entry.id   AF-A0A348AH88-F1
#
_cell.length_a   1.000
_cell.length_b   1.000
_cell.length_c   1.000
_cell.angle_alpha   90.00
_cell.angle_beta   90.00
_cell.angle_gamma   90.00
#
_symmetry.space_group_name_H-M   'P 1'
#
loop_
_entity.id
_entity.type
_entity.pdbx_description
1 polymer ?
#
loop_
_entity_poly.entity_id
_entity_poly.type
_entity_poly.pdbx_seq_one_letter_code
_entity_poly.pdbx_strand_id
1 'polypeptide(L)'
;MRSLEKILEEYLDACKKNGEYLDKGDSKTANKQFRILTKIRSDLISNEEYGLTKLLPYLEHSSEYVRLHTATILLPITPSEAKNVLLELSSKRGNVGFTAKMTLAEWEKGNLKFDF
;
A
#
# COMPACT_ATOMS: atom_id res chain seq x y z
N MET A 1 -4.73 -19.12 12.82
CA MET A 1 -4.83 -18.12 11.74
C MET A 1 -5.13 -16.77 12.39
N ARG A 2 -4.49 -15.66 11.98
CA ARG A 2 -4.84 -14.32 12.50
C ARG A 2 -6.27 -13.97 12.09
N SER A 3 -7.04 -13.27 12.93
CA SER A 3 -8.35 -12.75 12.52
C SER A 3 -8.18 -11.66 11.46
N LEU A 4 -9.18 -11.47 10.60
CA LEU A 4 -9.17 -10.40 9.60
C LEU A 4 -8.96 -9.03 10.25
N GLU A 5 -9.68 -8.75 11.33
CA GLU A 5 -9.54 -7.52 12.12
C GLU A 5 -8.08 -7.28 12.51
N LYS A 6 -7.41 -8.33 13.01
CA LYS A 6 -6.01 -8.20 13.43
C LYS A 6 -5.06 -7.93 12.26
N ILE A 7 -5.30 -8.57 11.12
CA ILE A 7 -4.54 -8.35 9.89
C ILE A 7 -4.69 -6.89 9.43
N LEU A 8 -5.91 -6.36 9.46
CA LEU A 8 -6.22 -4.99 9.04
C LEU A 8 -5.66 -3.94 10.02
N GLU A 9 -5.67 -4.19 11.32
CA GLU A 9 -5.00 -3.32 12.30
C GLU A 9 -3.50 -3.23 12.04
N GLU A 10 -2.84 -4.37 11.87
CA GLU A 10 -1.39 -4.44 11.61
C GLU A 10 -1.03 -3.82 10.26
N TYR A 11 -1.93 -3.92 9.27
CA TYR A 11 -1.78 -3.28 7.98
C TYR A 11 -1.70 -1.75 8.11
N LEU A 12 -2.68 -1.17 8.81
CA LEU A 12 -2.76 0.28 9.02
C LEU A 12 -1.56 0.81 9.78
N ASP A 13 -1.13 0.10 10.83
CA ASP A 13 0.05 0.44 11.63
C ASP A 13 1.34 0.36 10.80
N ALA A 14 1.52 -0.71 10.03
CA ALA A 14 2.70 -0.90 9.19
C ALA A 14 2.78 0.16 8.08
N CYS A 15 1.65 0.55 7.46
CA CYS A 15 1.62 1.63 6.47
C CYS A 15 2.11 2.96 7.05
N LYS A 16 1.56 3.35 8.22
CA LYS A 16 1.90 4.60 8.90
C LYS A 16 3.37 4.61 9.31
N LYS A 17 3.82 3.56 10.00
CA LYS A 17 5.21 3.43 10.46
C LYS A 17 6.18 3.41 9.28
N ASN A 18 5.86 2.71 8.19
CA ASN A 18 6.72 2.70 7.00
C ASN A 18 6.98 4.13 6.50
N GLY A 19 5.92 4.92 6.33
CA GLY A 19 6.04 6.31 5.91
C GLY A 19 6.81 7.20 6.88
N GLU A 20 6.48 7.12 8.17
CA GLU A 20 7.15 7.91 9.22
C GLU A 20 8.66 7.64 9.30
N TYR A 21 9.08 6.38 9.13
CA TYR A 21 10.50 6.03 9.13
C TYR A 21 11.21 6.44 7.83
N LEU A 22 10.52 6.40 6.68
CA LEU A 22 11.06 6.95 5.44
C LEU A 22 11.32 8.45 5.54
N ASP A 23 10.37 9.21 6.12
CA ASP A 23 10.53 10.65 6.32
C ASP A 23 11.68 11.01 7.27
N LYS A 24 11.98 10.12 8.22
CA LYS A 24 13.12 10.27 9.14
C LYS A 24 14.45 9.77 8.56
N GLY A 25 14.45 9.23 7.33
CA GLY A 25 15.62 8.60 6.73
C GLY A 25 16.01 7.25 7.35
N ASP A 26 15.21 6.68 8.25
CA ASP A 26 15.43 5.36 8.83
C ASP A 26 14.94 4.26 7.88
N SER A 27 15.72 4.07 6.82
CA SER A 27 15.44 3.06 5.79
C SER A 27 15.41 1.65 6.36
N LYS A 28 16.18 1.36 7.43
CA LYS A 28 16.22 0.04 8.05
C LYS A 28 14.88 -0.32 8.67
N THR A 29 14.31 0.59 9.47
CA THR A 29 13.01 0.36 10.10
C THR A 29 11.88 0.46 9.10
N ALA A 30 11.94 1.38 8.13
CA ALA A 30 10.98 1.44 7.02
C ALA A 30 10.91 0.09 6.26
N ASN A 31 12.06 -0.50 5.94
CA ASN A 31 12.15 -1.80 5.26
C ASN A 31 11.63 -2.97 6.12
N LYS A 32 11.70 -2.85 7.45
CA LYS A 32 11.05 -3.83 8.34
C LYS A 32 9.52 -3.74 8.22
N GLN A 33 8.96 -2.53 8.20
CA GLN A 33 7.52 -2.33 8.03
C GLN A 33 7.06 -2.77 6.63
N PHE A 34 7.87 -2.50 5.60
CA PHE A 34 7.58 -2.99 4.24
C PHE A 34 7.48 -4.51 4.18
N ARG A 35 8.40 -5.25 4.85
CA ARG A 35 8.31 -6.71 4.95
C ARG A 35 7.03 -7.19 5.66
N ILE A 36 6.56 -6.45 6.66
CA ILE A 36 5.28 -6.74 7.32
C ILE A 36 4.12 -6.55 6.34
N LEU A 37 4.12 -5.47 5.55
CA LEU A 37 3.12 -5.22 4.51
C LEU A 37 3.12 -6.32 3.45
N THR A 38 4.29 -6.78 2.98
CA THR A 38 4.39 -7.90 2.04
C THR A 38 3.78 -9.17 2.61
N LYS A 39 4.04 -9.48 3.88
CA LYS A 39 3.44 -10.64 4.56
C LYS A 39 1.92 -10.50 4.68
N ILE A 40 1.42 -9.33 5.06
CA ILE A 40 -0.02 -9.07 5.15
C ILE A 40 -0.70 -9.22 3.79
N ARG A 41 -0.09 -8.71 2.72
CA ARG A 41 -0.57 -8.91 1.35
C ARG A 41 -0.69 -10.40 1.03
N SER A 42 0.33 -11.19 1.35
CA SER A 42 0.30 -12.65 1.17
C SER A 42 -0.82 -13.31 1.97
N ASP A 43 -0.97 -12.97 3.25
CA ASP A 43 -2.01 -13.53 4.12
C ASP A 43 -3.42 -13.21 3.61
N LEU A 44 -3.63 -12.00 3.06
CA LEU A 44 -4.91 -11.60 2.47
C LEU A 44 -5.18 -12.35 1.17
N ILE A 45 -4.18 -12.49 0.28
CA ILE A 45 -4.32 -13.22 -0.99
C ILE A 45 -4.64 -14.70 -0.73
N SER A 46 -3.97 -15.34 0.23
CA SER A 46 -4.19 -16.75 0.56
C SER A 46 -5.52 -17.04 1.27
N ASN A 47 -6.33 -16.01 1.57
CA ASN A 47 -7.62 -16.19 2.21
C ASN A 47 -8.76 -16.16 1.19
N GLU A 48 -9.42 -17.31 1.03
CA GLU A 48 -10.50 -17.55 0.05
C GLU A 48 -11.78 -16.73 0.31
N GLU A 49 -11.98 -16.20 1.52
CA GLU A 49 -13.23 -15.53 1.91
C GLU A 49 -13.21 -14.03 1.59
N TYR A 50 -12.03 -13.39 1.54
CA TYR A 50 -11.95 -11.94 1.40
C TYR A 50 -10.97 -11.41 0.36
N GLY A 51 -9.79 -12.03 0.22
CA GLY A 51 -8.74 -11.49 -0.63
C GLY A 51 -8.28 -10.08 -0.24
N LEU A 52 -7.72 -9.37 -1.23
CA LEU A 52 -7.28 -7.98 -1.09
C LEU A 52 -8.43 -6.97 -1.10
N THR A 53 -9.65 -7.36 -1.47
CA THR A 53 -10.81 -6.45 -1.57
C THR A 53 -11.16 -5.78 -0.24
N LYS A 54 -10.78 -6.38 0.90
CA LYS A 54 -10.95 -5.79 2.24
C LYS A 54 -10.15 -4.52 2.46
N LEU A 55 -9.18 -4.21 1.59
CA LEU A 55 -8.43 -2.96 1.63
C LEU A 55 -9.13 -1.82 0.89
N LEU A 56 -10.19 -2.06 0.11
CA LEU A 56 -10.89 -1.03 -0.68
C LEU A 56 -11.28 0.22 0.15
N PRO A 57 -11.85 0.10 1.36
CA PRO A 57 -12.21 1.27 2.16
C PRO A 57 -11.01 2.17 2.53
N TYR A 58 -9.78 1.63 2.46
CA TYR A 58 -8.58 2.37 2.82
C TYR A 58 -8.02 3.25 1.70
N LEU A 59 -8.61 3.19 0.50
CA LEU A 59 -8.37 4.18 -0.55
C LEU A 59 -8.78 5.59 -0.11
N GLU A 60 -9.73 5.70 0.83
CA GLU A 60 -10.22 6.98 1.38
C GLU A 60 -9.69 7.26 2.80
N HIS A 61 -8.69 6.50 3.27
CA HIS A 61 -8.19 6.64 4.64
C HIS A 61 -7.50 8.00 4.85
N SER A 62 -7.61 8.60 6.04
CA SER A 62 -7.07 9.94 6.34
C SER A 62 -5.55 10.05 6.16
N SER A 63 -4.80 9.00 6.50
CA SER A 63 -3.35 8.91 6.28
C SER A 63 -2.99 8.70 4.81
N GLU A 64 -2.17 9.60 4.27
CA GLU A 64 -1.62 9.53 2.90
C GLU A 64 -0.79 8.26 2.67
N TYR A 65 -0.06 7.78 3.69
CA TYR A 65 0.71 6.54 3.61
C TYR A 65 -0.17 5.29 3.50
N VAL A 66 -1.31 5.28 4.21
CA VAL A 66 -2.28 4.18 4.06
C VAL A 66 -2.87 4.18 2.65
N ARG A 67 -3.28 5.35 2.14
CA ARG A 67 -3.79 5.49 0.76
C ARG A 67 -2.76 5.03 -0.27
N LEU A 68 -1.50 5.45 -0.12
CA LEU A 68 -0.39 5.09 -1.02
C LEU A 68 -0.20 3.58 -1.13
N HIS A 69 -0.05 2.89 0.00
CA HIS A 69 0.13 1.44 0.04
C HIS A 69 -1.10 0.70 -0.46
N THR A 70 -2.30 1.17 -0.08
CA THR A 70 -3.57 0.57 -0.50
C THR A 70 -3.71 0.64 -2.02
N ALA A 71 -3.57 1.83 -2.58
CA ALA A 71 -3.68 2.05 -4.02
C ALA A 71 -2.63 1.24 -4.79
N THR A 72 -1.39 1.17 -4.31
CA THR A 72 -0.34 0.36 -4.93
C THR A 72 -0.71 -1.13 -4.96
N ILE A 73 -1.21 -1.69 -3.85
CA ILE A 73 -1.60 -3.09 -3.76
C ILE A 73 -2.82 -3.41 -4.64
N LEU A 74 -3.75 -2.45 -4.76
CA LEU A 74 -5.03 -2.60 -5.45
C LEU A 74 -5.01 -2.21 -6.94
N LEU A 75 -3.91 -1.63 -7.45
CA LEU A 75 -3.70 -1.36 -8.87
C LEU A 75 -4.17 -2.47 -9.82
N PRO A 76 -3.85 -3.76 -9.58
CA PRO A 76 -4.27 -4.83 -10.47
C PRO A 76 -5.72 -5.31 -10.28
N ILE A 77 -6.41 -4.89 -9.20
CA ILE A 77 -7.78 -5.33 -8.87
C ILE A 77 -8.80 -4.25 -9.25
N THR A 78 -8.49 -3.00 -8.95
CA THR A 78 -9.35 -1.83 -9.17
C THR A 78 -8.50 -0.69 -9.77
N PRO A 79 -7.98 -0.88 -11.01
CA PRO A 79 -6.95 -0.01 -11.57
C PRO A 79 -7.38 1.45 -11.64
N SER A 80 -8.64 1.73 -11.96
CA SER A 80 -9.15 3.09 -12.10
C SER A 80 -9.11 3.86 -10.77
N GLU A 81 -9.67 3.27 -9.72
CA GLU A 81 -9.75 3.84 -8.37
C GLU A 81 -8.35 3.99 -7.76
N ALA A 82 -7.53 2.94 -7.86
CA ALA A 82 -6.15 2.97 -7.39
C ALA A 82 -5.31 4.05 -8.11
N LYS A 83 -5.42 4.16 -9.44
CA LYS A 83 -4.73 5.21 -10.20
C LYS A 83 -5.17 6.60 -9.80
N ASN A 84 -6.47 6.82 -9.58
CA ASN A 84 -6.98 8.12 -9.15
C ASN A 84 -6.36 8.56 -7.81
N VAL A 85 -6.29 7.65 -6.83
CA VAL A 85 -5.62 7.92 -5.55
C VAL A 85 -4.14 8.19 -5.73
N LEU A 86 -3.43 7.39 -6.54
CA LEU A 86 -2.01 7.62 -6.81
C LEU A 86 -1.76 8.95 -7.55
N LEU A 87 -2.66 9.36 -8.45
CA LEU A 87 -2.58 10.64 -9.14
C LEU A 87 -2.75 11.81 -8.17
N GLU A 88 -3.73 11.76 -7.26
CA GLU A 88 -3.88 12.74 -6.18
C GLU A 88 -2.62 12.81 -5.32
N LEU A 89 -2.11 11.67 -4.86
CA LEU A 89 -0.92 11.63 -4.00
C LEU A 89 0.33 12.12 -4.73
N SER A 90 0.43 11.91 -6.05
CA SER A 90 1.58 12.34 -6.85
C SER A 90 1.78 13.86 -6.89
N SER A 91 0.75 14.65 -6.58
CA SER A 91 0.86 16.11 -6.48
C SER A 91 1.41 16.59 -5.12
N LYS A 92 1.59 15.68 -4.16
CA LYS A 92 2.13 15.98 -2.83
C LYS A 92 3.65 16.11 -2.88
N ARG A 93 4.22 16.83 -1.91
CA ARG A 93 5.68 16.89 -1.71
C ARG A 93 6.15 15.71 -0.87
N GLY A 94 7.45 15.41 -0.95
CA GLY A 94 8.09 14.40 -0.11
C GLY A 94 7.90 12.96 -0.63
N ASN A 95 8.13 12.00 0.27
CA ASN A 95 8.18 10.58 -0.09
C ASN A 95 6.86 10.05 -0.65
N VAL A 96 5.72 10.52 -0.14
CA VAL A 96 4.39 10.13 -0.63
C VAL A 96 4.25 10.43 -2.12
N GLY A 97 4.44 11.70 -2.51
CA GLY A 97 4.24 12.11 -3.90
C GLY A 97 5.29 11.56 -4.84
N PHE A 98 6.55 11.49 -4.41
CA PHE A 98 7.60 10.84 -5.17
C PHE A 98 7.27 9.37 -5.44
N THR A 99 6.89 8.62 -4.41
CA THR A 99 6.57 7.19 -4.53
C THR A 99 5.34 6.98 -5.41
N ALA A 100 4.27 7.74 -5.21
CA ALA A 100 3.06 7.64 -6.03
C ALA A 100 3.34 7.87 -7.52
N LYS A 101 4.15 8.90 -7.84
CA LYS A 101 4.57 9.19 -9.22
C LYS A 101 5.38 8.04 -9.81
N MET A 102 6.33 7.49 -9.06
CA MET A 102 7.14 6.36 -9.51
C MET A 102 6.30 5.10 -9.71
N THR A 103 5.38 4.80 -8.79
CA THR A 103 4.46 3.66 -8.92
C THR A 103 3.62 3.76 -10.19
N LEU A 104 3.03 4.93 -10.48
CA LEU A 104 2.28 5.15 -11.72
C LEU A 104 3.17 4.95 -12.96
N ALA A 105 4.36 5.55 -12.97
CA ALA A 105 5.27 5.44 -14.10
C ALA A 105 5.69 3.98 -14.38
N GLU A 106 5.98 3.19 -13.35
CA GLU A 106 6.35 1.79 -13.49
C GLU A 106 5.15 0.88 -13.82
N TRP A 107 3.96 1.24 -13.37
CA TRP A 107 2.72 0.58 -13.76
C TRP A 107 2.44 0.76 -15.25
N GLU A 108 2.51 1.99 -15.78
CA GLU A 108 2.28 2.25 -17.21
C GLU A 108 3.33 1.58 -18.11
N LYS A 109 4.54 1.36 -17.61
CA LYS A 109 5.58 0.59 -18.32
C LYS A 109 5.35 -0.93 -18.29
N GLY A 110 4.43 -1.44 -17.48
CA GLY A 110 4.22 -2.88 -17.26
C GLY A 110 5.33 -3.55 -16.44
N ASN A 111 6.12 -2.77 -15.71
CA ASN A 111 7.27 -3.25 -14.93
C ASN A 111 6.85 -3.82 -13.57
N LEU A 112 5.73 -3.35 -13.01
CA LEU A 112 5.23 -3.86 -11.74
C LEU A 112 4.71 -5.30 -11.92
N LYS A 113 5.29 -6.23 -11.15
CA LYS A 113 4.84 -7.62 -11.06
C LYS A 113 4.11 -7.83 -9.75
N PHE A 114 2.90 -8.36 -9.85
CA PHE A 114 2.06 -8.68 -8.72
C PHE A 114 1.88 -10.19 -8.68
N ASP A 115 2.51 -10.82 -7.70
CA ASP A 115 2.27 -12.24 -7.44
C ASP A 115 0.91 -12.39 -6.76
N PHE A 116 0.04 -13.23 -7.33
CA PHE A 116 -1.27 -13.62 -6.80
C PHE A 116 -1.31 -15.12 -6.58
#